data_AF-A0A6B2CSL9-F1
#
_entry.id   AF-A0A6B2CSL9-F1
#
_cell.length_a   1.000
_cell.length_b   1.000
_cell.length_c   1.000
_cell.angle_alpha   90.00
_cell.angle_beta   90.00
_cell.angle_gamma   90.00
#
_symmetry.space_group_name_H-M   'P 1'
#
loop_
_entity.id
_entity.type
_entity.pdbx_description
1 polymer ?
#
loop_
_entity_poly.entity_id
_entity_poly.type
_entity_poly.pdbx_seq_one_letter_code
_entity_poly.pdbx_strand_id
1 'polypeptide(L)'
;MTPIIYRSLFVGAPPLFLYKSLSGELSLNAKEMSSDGGVYLLIDKSGSMYSAVDGVEKIVVATAYALAVLKSYKRVVVRFFDAEVYEPVEDVDKLVDILLRTVASGGTDISKAVEAASRDAEMRKLRGYTLAVVTDLEDEKLNMEVIKRAKSIFREIVFIVVGTARPLQGVKSIRLTPPPPATLFFNTPQI
;
A
#
# COMPACT_ATOMS: atom_id res chain seq x y z
N MET A 1 -22.03 -15.50 -5.63
CA MET A 1 -22.66 -14.21 -5.28
C MET A 1 -22.19 -13.78 -3.89
N THR A 2 -20.87 -13.59 -3.72
CA THR A 2 -20.20 -13.47 -2.42
C THR A 2 -18.92 -12.58 -2.38
N PRO A 3 -18.70 -11.52 -3.21
CA PRO A 3 -17.55 -10.62 -3.00
C PRO A 3 -17.73 -9.59 -1.87
N ILE A 4 -18.95 -9.42 -1.36
CA ILE A 4 -19.37 -8.18 -0.69
C ILE A 4 -18.99 -8.15 0.80
N ILE A 5 -18.91 -9.30 1.46
CA ILE A 5 -18.77 -9.41 2.94
C ILE A 5 -17.30 -9.36 3.39
N TYR A 6 -16.41 -9.81 2.53
CA TYR A 6 -14.98 -9.98 2.79
C TYR A 6 -14.22 -8.66 2.94
N ARG A 7 -14.66 -7.65 2.21
CA ARG A 7 -14.12 -6.29 2.24
C ARG A 7 -14.47 -5.57 3.55
N SER A 8 -15.61 -5.89 4.15
CA SER A 8 -16.14 -5.28 5.37
C SER A 8 -15.35 -5.69 6.61
N LEU A 9 -14.81 -6.91 6.61
CA LEU A 9 -14.04 -7.47 7.73
C LEU A 9 -12.61 -6.91 7.79
N PHE A 10 -11.99 -6.55 6.65
CA PHE A 10 -10.68 -5.86 6.60
C PHE A 10 -10.64 -4.62 7.45
N VAL A 11 -11.71 -3.88 7.26
CA VAL A 11 -11.85 -2.53 7.75
C VAL A 11 -12.41 -2.60 9.16
N GLY A 12 -13.50 -3.34 9.42
CA GLY A 12 -14.15 -3.30 10.74
C GLY A 12 -13.36 -3.93 11.90
N ALA A 13 -12.46 -4.88 11.63
CA ALA A 13 -11.66 -5.55 12.65
C ALA A 13 -10.42 -6.19 12.00
N PRO A 14 -9.28 -5.49 11.90
CA PRO A 14 -8.07 -5.97 11.23
C PRO A 14 -7.57 -7.35 11.71
N PRO A 15 -7.66 -7.72 13.00
CA PRO A 15 -7.42 -9.10 13.47
C PRO A 15 -8.44 -10.11 12.92
N LEU A 16 -9.70 -9.71 12.72
CA LEU A 16 -10.78 -10.55 12.17
C LEU A 16 -10.71 -10.70 10.65
N PHE A 17 -10.13 -9.74 9.93
CA PHE A 17 -9.77 -9.91 8.51
C PHE A 17 -8.55 -10.76 8.30
N LEU A 18 -7.51 -10.54 9.09
CA LEU A 18 -6.37 -11.46 9.11
C LEU A 18 -6.84 -12.87 9.47
N TYR A 19 -7.75 -13.04 10.43
CA TYR A 19 -8.41 -14.32 10.76
C TYR A 19 -9.25 -14.89 9.61
N LYS A 20 -10.14 -14.12 8.97
CA LYS A 20 -10.98 -14.60 7.85
C LYS A 20 -10.24 -14.82 6.53
N SER A 21 -9.12 -14.13 6.33
CA SER A 21 -8.19 -14.36 5.21
C SER A 21 -7.32 -15.61 5.44
N LEU A 22 -7.05 -16.00 6.70
CA LEU A 22 -6.31 -17.21 7.07
C LEU A 22 -7.18 -18.48 7.24
N SER A 23 -8.49 -18.35 7.54
CA SER A 23 -9.44 -19.47 7.71
C SER A 23 -10.14 -19.92 6.41
N GLY A 24 -9.76 -19.35 5.26
CA GLY A 24 -10.21 -19.77 3.93
C GLY A 24 -11.56 -19.21 3.47
N GLU A 25 -12.20 -18.33 4.25
CA GLU A 25 -13.47 -17.73 3.85
C GLU A 25 -13.26 -16.55 2.91
N LEU A 26 -12.29 -15.65 3.12
CA LEU A 26 -12.02 -14.50 2.25
C LEU A 26 -11.47 -14.96 0.88
N SER A 27 -12.35 -15.16 -0.10
CA SER A 27 -11.92 -15.24 -1.50
C SER A 27 -11.47 -13.85 -1.96
N LEU A 28 -10.23 -13.50 -1.62
CA LEU A 28 -9.31 -12.97 -2.63
C LEU A 28 -9.55 -13.84 -3.86
N ASN A 29 -9.82 -13.29 -5.04
CA ASN A 29 -9.76 -14.10 -6.25
C ASN A 29 -8.30 -14.49 -6.50
N ALA A 30 -7.75 -15.33 -5.61
CA ALA A 30 -6.66 -16.25 -5.80
C ALA A 30 -6.96 -17.23 -6.94
N LYS A 31 -8.17 -17.19 -7.51
CA LYS A 31 -8.60 -18.07 -8.58
C LYS A 31 -7.86 -17.85 -9.91
N GLU A 32 -7.12 -16.75 -10.11
CA GLU A 32 -6.14 -16.64 -11.21
C GLU A 32 -4.95 -15.73 -10.85
N MET A 33 -4.26 -16.03 -9.76
CA MET A 33 -2.91 -15.47 -9.54
C MET A 33 -1.80 -16.51 -9.78
N SER A 34 -2.14 -17.53 -10.55
CA SER A 34 -1.26 -18.33 -11.40
C SER A 34 -0.68 -17.53 -12.58
N SER A 35 -0.44 -16.23 -12.41
CA SER A 35 0.47 -15.51 -13.30
C SER A 35 1.79 -15.42 -12.58
N ASP A 36 2.88 -15.71 -13.28
CA ASP A 36 4.28 -15.60 -12.84
C ASP A 36 4.71 -14.18 -12.36
N GLY A 37 3.77 -13.25 -12.15
CA GLY A 37 4.01 -11.85 -11.81
C GLY A 37 4.11 -11.57 -10.31
N GLY A 38 5.07 -10.74 -9.91
CA GLY A 38 5.23 -10.25 -8.55
C GLY A 38 4.63 -8.87 -8.31
N VAL A 39 4.87 -8.30 -7.13
CA VAL A 39 4.52 -6.91 -6.78
C VAL A 39 5.78 -6.14 -6.46
N TYR A 40 5.92 -4.96 -7.06
CA TYR A 40 6.89 -3.96 -6.64
C TYR A 40 6.13 -2.91 -5.83
N LEU A 41 6.44 -2.77 -4.56
CA LEU A 41 5.75 -1.90 -3.63
C LEU A 41 6.63 -0.68 -3.30
N LEU A 42 6.15 0.50 -3.67
CA LEU A 42 6.70 1.78 -3.23
C LEU A 42 5.85 2.28 -2.06
N ILE A 43 6.46 2.56 -0.92
CA ILE A 43 5.76 3.07 0.27
C ILE A 43 6.30 4.46 0.61
N ASP A 44 5.42 5.45 0.59
CA ASP A 44 5.72 6.79 1.06
C ASP A 44 5.92 6.78 2.57
N LYS A 45 7.04 7.34 3.04
CA LYS A 45 7.33 7.59 4.46
C LYS A 45 7.49 9.07 4.79
N SER A 46 6.99 9.95 3.93
CA SER A 46 6.96 11.39 4.14
C SER A 46 6.28 11.77 5.47
N GLY A 47 6.54 12.97 5.96
CA GLY A 47 5.97 13.43 7.23
C GLY A 47 4.44 13.42 7.25
N SER A 48 3.79 13.65 6.11
CA SER A 48 2.33 13.65 6.00
C SER A 48 1.74 12.26 6.25
N MET A 49 2.47 11.18 5.96
CA MET A 49 2.04 9.80 6.26
C MET A 49 1.95 9.49 7.76
N TYR A 50 2.57 10.27 8.63
CA TYR A 50 2.44 10.11 10.09
C TYR A 50 1.23 10.85 10.68
N SER A 51 0.51 11.64 9.89
CA SER A 51 -0.74 12.23 10.36
C SER A 51 -1.87 11.20 10.38
N ALA A 52 -2.81 11.40 11.29
CA ALA A 52 -3.94 10.51 11.48
C ALA A 52 -5.15 10.93 10.64
N VAL A 53 -5.83 9.93 10.07
CA VAL A 53 -7.16 10.06 9.47
C VAL A 53 -8.09 9.18 10.31
N ASP A 54 -9.21 9.72 10.78
CA ASP A 54 -10.17 9.01 11.63
C ASP A 54 -9.53 8.30 12.85
N GLY A 55 -8.50 8.93 13.44
CA GLY A 55 -7.80 8.41 14.63
C GLY A 55 -6.76 7.31 14.35
N VAL A 56 -6.47 6.99 13.08
CA VAL A 56 -5.44 6.03 12.68
C VAL A 56 -4.39 6.71 11.80
N GLU A 57 -3.12 6.55 12.13
CA GLU A 57 -2.01 7.08 11.33
C GLU A 57 -1.98 6.44 9.93
N LYS A 58 -1.79 7.25 8.89
CA LYS A 58 -1.76 6.77 7.50
C LYS A 58 -0.66 5.72 7.27
N ILE A 59 0.49 5.86 7.95
CA ILE A 59 1.61 4.92 7.88
C ILE A 59 1.25 3.53 8.43
N VAL A 60 0.37 3.43 9.44
CA VAL A 60 -0.11 2.15 9.98
C VAL A 60 -0.95 1.41 8.94
N VAL A 61 -1.81 2.14 8.21
CA VAL A 61 -2.61 1.58 7.12
C VAL A 61 -1.73 1.10 5.97
N ALA A 62 -0.73 1.90 5.58
CA ALA A 62 0.26 1.52 4.57
C ALA A 62 1.04 0.25 4.97
N THR A 63 1.44 0.16 6.23
CA THR A 63 2.12 -1.01 6.81
C THR A 63 1.24 -2.26 6.73
N ALA A 64 -0.02 -2.16 7.14
CA ALA A 64 -0.95 -3.29 7.09
C ALA A 64 -1.17 -3.77 5.64
N TYR A 65 -1.25 -2.86 4.68
CA TYR A 65 -1.33 -3.19 3.26
C TYR A 65 -0.06 -3.91 2.78
N ALA A 66 1.12 -3.38 3.11
CA ALA A 66 2.40 -3.99 2.75
C ALA A 66 2.52 -5.43 3.27
N LEU A 67 2.16 -5.66 4.54
CA LEU A 67 2.14 -6.98 5.15
C LEU A 67 1.14 -7.93 4.48
N ALA A 68 -0.05 -7.43 4.10
CA ALA A 68 -1.03 -8.23 3.37
C ALA A 68 -0.51 -8.65 1.99
N VAL A 69 0.19 -7.76 1.27
CA VAL A 69 0.83 -8.06 -0.01
C VAL A 69 1.95 -9.08 0.17
N LEU A 70 2.84 -8.89 1.14
CA LEU A 70 3.92 -9.84 1.45
C LEU A 70 3.40 -11.25 1.77
N LYS A 71 2.26 -11.36 2.45
CA LYS A 71 1.61 -12.65 2.72
C LYS A 71 0.93 -13.26 1.50
N SER A 72 0.46 -12.43 0.56
CA SER A 72 -0.35 -12.89 -0.58
C SER A 72 0.48 -13.19 -1.84
N TYR A 73 1.70 -12.66 -1.93
CA TYR A 73 2.56 -12.76 -3.10
C TYR A 73 3.91 -13.36 -2.71
N LYS A 74 4.37 -14.36 -3.47
CA LYS A 74 5.71 -14.96 -3.26
C LYS A 74 6.86 -14.05 -3.71
N ARG A 75 6.57 -13.16 -4.65
CA ARG A 75 7.54 -12.30 -5.35
C ARG A 75 7.20 -10.85 -5.04
N VAL A 76 7.78 -10.31 -3.98
CA VAL A 76 7.57 -8.92 -3.58
C VAL A 76 8.90 -8.21 -3.46
N VAL A 77 8.99 -7.00 -4.01
CA VAL A 77 10.08 -6.07 -3.74
C VAL A 77 9.45 -4.87 -3.06
N VAL A 78 9.93 -4.48 -1.89
CA VAL A 78 9.42 -3.30 -1.19
C VAL A 78 10.50 -2.23 -1.16
N ARG A 79 10.13 -0.96 -1.32
CA ARG A 79 11.06 0.16 -1.25
C ARG A 79 10.34 1.37 -0.65
N PHE A 80 11.04 2.08 0.21
CA PHE A 80 10.55 3.33 0.80
C PHE A 80 10.96 4.52 -0.04
N PHE A 81 10.19 5.61 0.03
CA PHE A 81 10.55 6.88 -0.56
C PHE A 81 9.98 8.06 0.23
N ASP A 82 10.61 9.22 0.05
CA ASP A 82 10.18 10.55 0.47
C ASP A 82 10.79 11.59 -0.53
N ALA A 83 11.65 12.50 -0.08
CA ALA A 83 12.50 13.32 -0.95
C ALA A 83 13.62 12.51 -1.61
N GLU A 84 14.02 11.42 -0.97
CA GLU A 84 14.98 10.43 -1.45
C GLU A 84 14.28 9.08 -1.70
N VAL A 85 14.99 8.18 -2.38
CA VAL A 85 14.52 6.83 -2.68
C VAL A 85 15.46 5.85 -2.01
N TYR A 86 14.94 5.09 -1.04
CA TYR A 86 15.73 4.17 -0.23
C TYR A 86 16.03 2.88 -1.01
N GLU A 87 16.97 2.08 -0.51
CA GLU A 87 17.25 0.75 -1.08
C GLU A 87 16.07 -0.22 -0.87
N PRO A 88 15.93 -1.25 -1.72
CA PRO A 88 14.90 -2.25 -1.55
C PRO A 88 15.04 -2.99 -0.22
N VAL A 89 13.91 -3.23 0.43
CA VAL A 89 13.81 -4.02 1.65
C VAL A 89 13.42 -5.44 1.27
N GLU A 90 14.34 -6.37 1.56
CA GLU A 90 14.17 -7.79 1.27
C GLU A 90 13.75 -8.60 2.51
N ASP A 91 13.77 -7.97 3.69
CA ASP A 91 13.51 -8.59 4.99
C ASP A 91 12.28 -7.94 5.65
N VAL A 92 11.30 -8.77 6.02
CA VAL A 92 10.03 -8.34 6.62
C VAL A 92 10.23 -7.71 7.99
N ASP A 93 11.20 -8.18 8.78
CA ASP A 93 11.46 -7.62 10.11
C ASP A 93 12.05 -6.21 9.98
N LYS A 94 12.95 -6.03 9.00
CA LYS A 94 13.47 -4.69 8.65
C LYS A 94 12.38 -3.76 8.12
N LEU A 95 11.40 -4.28 7.37
CA LEU A 95 10.28 -3.48 6.89
C LEU A 95 9.52 -2.84 8.06
N VAL A 96 9.16 -3.64 9.08
CA VAL A 96 8.45 -3.17 10.26
C VAL A 96 9.30 -2.14 11.02
N ASP A 97 10.58 -2.43 11.23
CA ASP A 97 11.50 -1.50 11.90
C ASP A 97 11.64 -0.18 11.16
N ILE A 98 11.69 -0.19 9.83
CA ILE A 98 11.80 1.04 9.02
C ILE A 98 10.50 1.84 9.07
N LEU A 99 9.34 1.17 9.04
CA LEU A 99 8.03 1.81 9.12
C LEU A 99 7.75 2.47 10.48
N LEU A 100 8.30 1.91 11.55
CA LEU A 100 8.14 2.44 12.91
C LEU A 100 9.12 3.57 13.25
N ARG A 101 10.16 3.78 12.43
CA ARG A 101 11.16 4.83 12.66
C ARG A 101 10.77 6.11 11.92
N THR A 102 10.28 7.09 12.67
CA THR A 102 10.00 8.42 12.12
C THR A 102 11.31 9.12 11.76
N VAL A 103 11.57 9.26 10.46
CA VAL A 103 12.53 10.23 9.93
C VAL A 103 11.79 11.10 8.93
N ALA A 104 11.27 12.23 9.42
CA ALA A 104 10.63 13.23 8.58
C ALA A 104 11.70 13.98 7.79
N SER A 105 11.91 13.61 6.53
CA SER A 105 12.51 14.51 5.55
C SER A 105 11.37 15.21 4.82
N GLY A 106 11.45 16.54 4.67
CA GLY A 106 10.41 17.29 3.96
C GLY A 106 10.36 16.95 2.47
N GLY A 107 9.15 16.66 1.96
CA GLY A 107 8.85 16.49 0.54
C GLY A 107 8.69 15.04 0.07
N THR A 108 8.05 14.89 -1.09
CA THR A 108 7.76 13.59 -1.72
C THR A 108 8.00 13.66 -3.23
N ASP A 109 8.83 12.77 -3.77
CA ASP A 109 9.11 12.68 -5.21
C ASP A 109 8.76 11.28 -5.75
N ILE A 110 7.48 11.08 -6.08
CA ILE A 110 7.02 9.82 -6.68
C ILE A 110 7.74 9.55 -8.00
N SER A 111 8.04 10.60 -8.77
CA SER A 111 8.67 10.44 -10.09
C SER A 111 10.01 9.72 -9.95
N LYS A 112 10.86 10.15 -9.00
CA LYS A 112 12.12 9.46 -8.69
C LYS A 112 11.90 8.03 -8.20
N ALA A 113 10.91 7.80 -7.33
CA ALA A 113 10.60 6.48 -6.81
C ALA A 113 10.19 5.50 -7.92
N VAL A 114 9.35 5.96 -8.85
CA VAL A 114 8.92 5.17 -10.01
C VAL A 114 10.06 4.93 -11.00
N GLU A 115 10.94 5.90 -11.24
CA GLU A 115 12.13 5.71 -12.06
C GLU A 115 13.10 4.69 -11.44
N ALA A 116 13.29 4.72 -10.12
CA ALA A 116 14.07 3.70 -9.41
C ALA A 116 13.45 2.30 -9.55
N ALA A 117 12.14 2.17 -9.32
CA ALA A 117 11.44 0.90 -9.51
C ALA A 117 11.54 0.39 -10.95
N SER A 118 11.44 1.28 -11.93
CA SER A 118 11.56 0.96 -13.35
C SER A 118 12.96 0.42 -13.69
N ARG A 119 14.01 1.08 -13.20
CA ARG A 119 15.40 0.61 -13.36
C ARG A 119 15.60 -0.76 -12.71
N ASP A 120 15.10 -0.96 -11.49
CA ASP A 120 15.18 -2.24 -10.81
C ASP A 120 14.46 -3.34 -11.59
N ALA A 121 13.28 -3.04 -12.13
CA ALA A 121 12.51 -4.00 -12.91
C ALA A 121 13.23 -4.44 -14.18
N GLU A 122 13.91 -3.51 -14.86
CA GLU A 122 14.73 -3.82 -16.04
C GLU A 122 15.98 -4.63 -15.67
N MET A 123 16.75 -4.18 -14.67
CA MET A 123 17.99 -4.83 -14.23
C MET A 123 17.76 -6.25 -13.70
N ARG A 124 16.73 -6.41 -12.85
CA ARG A 124 16.37 -7.68 -12.21
C ARG A 124 15.42 -8.54 -13.06
N LYS A 125 15.06 -8.07 -14.28
CA LYS A 125 14.14 -8.74 -15.21
C LYS A 125 12.79 -9.11 -14.56
N LEU A 126 12.21 -8.17 -13.81
CA LEU A 126 10.94 -8.33 -13.08
C LEU A 126 9.71 -8.28 -14.01
N ARG A 127 9.72 -9.10 -15.07
CA ARG A 127 8.62 -9.18 -16.04
C ARG A 127 7.33 -9.60 -15.35
N GLY A 128 6.21 -8.97 -15.74
CA GLY A 128 4.89 -9.28 -15.22
C GLY A 128 4.59 -8.69 -13.83
N TYR A 129 5.50 -7.92 -13.24
CA TYR A 129 5.25 -7.29 -11.95
C TYR A 129 4.19 -6.20 -12.05
N THR A 130 3.37 -6.10 -11.01
CA THR A 130 2.51 -4.94 -10.76
C THR A 130 3.27 -3.95 -9.87
N LEU A 131 3.33 -2.68 -10.27
CA LEU A 131 3.85 -1.60 -9.42
C LEU A 131 2.70 -1.03 -8.57
N ALA A 132 2.84 -1.09 -7.25
CA ALA A 132 1.91 -0.48 -6.31
C ALA A 132 2.60 0.68 -5.60
N VAL A 133 2.02 1.88 -5.68
CA VAL A 133 2.53 3.10 -5.02
C VAL A 133 1.61 3.48 -3.88
N VAL A 134 2.05 3.32 -2.64
CA VAL A 134 1.29 3.65 -1.43
C VAL A 134 1.70 5.04 -0.96
N THR A 135 0.78 5.99 -0.98
CA THR A 135 1.03 7.41 -0.66
C THR A 135 -0.28 8.07 -0.24
N ASP A 136 -0.21 9.21 0.44
CA ASP A 136 -1.36 10.05 0.76
C ASP A 136 -1.66 11.13 -0.29
N LEU A 137 -0.83 11.25 -1.32
CA LEU A 137 -0.95 12.26 -2.38
C LEU A 137 -0.73 13.72 -1.95
N GLU A 138 -0.15 13.97 -0.77
CA GLU A 138 0.10 15.32 -0.26
C GLU A 138 1.45 15.88 -0.76
N ASP A 139 1.46 17.14 -1.22
CA ASP A 139 2.67 17.89 -1.61
C ASP A 139 3.63 17.18 -2.60
N GLU A 140 3.06 16.45 -3.56
CA GLU A 140 3.83 15.56 -4.43
C GLU A 140 4.35 16.17 -5.73
N LYS A 141 5.53 15.70 -6.14
CA LYS A 141 6.03 15.87 -7.51
C LYS A 141 5.80 14.62 -8.35
N LEU A 142 4.80 14.67 -9.23
CA LEU A 142 4.49 13.60 -10.17
C LEU A 142 4.58 14.07 -11.63
N ASN A 143 5.51 13.49 -12.39
CA ASN A 143 5.58 13.63 -13.84
C ASN A 143 4.86 12.48 -14.53
N MET A 144 3.78 12.79 -15.25
CA MET A 144 2.99 11.79 -15.97
C MET A 144 3.76 11.06 -17.09
N GLU A 145 4.82 11.64 -17.63
CA GLU A 145 5.69 10.97 -18.62
C GLU A 145 6.48 9.83 -17.99
N VAL A 146 6.88 9.96 -16.72
CA VAL A 146 7.50 8.87 -15.96
C VAL A 146 6.53 7.71 -15.81
N ILE A 147 5.28 8.00 -15.45
CA ILE A 147 4.25 6.95 -15.31
C ILE A 147 3.96 6.29 -16.66
N LYS A 148 3.88 7.06 -17.76
CA LYS A 148 3.70 6.50 -19.10
C LYS A 148 4.84 5.56 -19.49
N ARG A 149 6.10 5.93 -19.19
CA ARG A 149 7.27 5.05 -19.40
C ARG A 149 7.20 3.80 -18.53
N ALA A 150 6.86 3.93 -17.25
CA ALA A 150 6.73 2.79 -16.36
C ALA A 150 5.64 1.79 -16.81
N LYS A 151 4.56 2.26 -17.46
CA LYS A 151 3.50 1.39 -18.00
C LYS A 151 3.99 0.43 -19.10
N SER A 152 5.13 0.68 -19.76
CA SER A 152 5.72 -0.29 -20.69
C SER A 152 6.59 -1.35 -20.01
N ILE A 153 6.91 -1.17 -18.73
CA ILE A 153 7.80 -2.05 -17.95
C ILE A 153 6.97 -2.96 -17.04
N PHE A 154 6.02 -2.37 -16.31
CA PHE A 154 5.14 -3.10 -15.40
C PHE A 154 3.87 -3.56 -16.10
N ARG A 155 3.35 -4.72 -15.68
CA ARG A 155 2.05 -5.22 -16.16
C ARG A 155 0.93 -4.24 -15.83
N GLU A 156 1.01 -3.65 -14.64
CA GLU A 156 0.03 -2.73 -14.11
C GLU A 156 0.69 -1.76 -13.14
N ILE A 157 0.16 -0.54 -13.06
CA ILE A 157 0.55 0.46 -12.05
C ILE A 157 -0.72 0.85 -11.29
N VAL A 158 -0.68 0.74 -9.96
CA VAL A 158 -1.79 1.08 -9.06
C VAL A 158 -1.31 2.04 -7.99
N PHE A 159 -2.01 3.15 -7.83
CA PHE A 159 -1.82 4.06 -6.70
C PHE A 159 -2.76 3.67 -5.56
N ILE A 160 -2.20 3.32 -4.42
CA ILE A 160 -2.90 3.03 -3.18
C ILE A 160 -2.89 4.31 -2.36
N VAL A 161 -3.99 5.07 -2.45
CA VAL A 161 -4.11 6.39 -1.83
C VAL A 161 -4.61 6.25 -0.40
N VAL A 162 -3.78 6.61 0.58
CA VAL A 162 -4.14 6.53 2.00
C VAL A 162 -4.70 7.88 2.47
N GLY A 163 -5.91 7.87 3.01
CA GLY A 163 -6.57 9.09 3.49
C GLY A 163 -7.54 9.71 2.48
N THR A 164 -7.67 11.04 2.50
CA THR A 164 -8.78 11.75 1.85
C THR A 164 -8.44 12.38 0.50
N ALA A 165 -7.17 12.39 0.11
CA ALA A 165 -6.73 13.02 -1.12
C ALA A 165 -7.46 12.48 -2.36
N ARG A 166 -7.64 13.35 -3.34
CA ARG A 166 -8.29 12.98 -4.60
C ARG A 166 -7.38 12.04 -5.38
N PRO A 167 -7.92 10.95 -5.93
CA PRO A 167 -7.11 10.07 -6.73
C PRO A 167 -6.63 10.79 -7.99
N LEU A 168 -5.40 10.50 -8.40
CA LEU A 168 -4.80 11.05 -9.60
C LEU A 168 -5.59 10.65 -10.85
N GLN A 169 -5.82 11.61 -11.75
CA GLN A 169 -6.49 11.34 -13.02
C GLN A 169 -5.54 10.62 -14.00
N GLY A 170 -6.07 9.66 -14.77
CA GLY A 170 -5.29 8.93 -15.78
C GLY A 170 -4.42 7.78 -15.27
N VAL A 171 -4.49 7.49 -13.96
CA VAL A 171 -3.86 6.31 -13.33
C VAL A 171 -4.89 5.52 -12.54
N LYS A 172 -4.71 4.20 -12.48
CA LYS A 172 -5.55 3.34 -11.64
C LYS A 172 -5.22 3.64 -10.18
N SER A 173 -6.25 3.88 -9.40
CA SER A 173 -6.10 4.23 -7.99
C SER A 173 -7.13 3.50 -7.13
N ILE A 174 -6.71 3.12 -5.93
CA ILE A 174 -7.53 2.49 -4.90
C ILE A 174 -7.34 3.33 -3.64
N ARG A 175 -8.43 3.82 -3.07
CA ARG A 175 -8.37 4.55 -1.79
C ARG A 175 -8.44 3.58 -0.63
N LEU A 176 -7.56 3.78 0.36
CA LEU A 176 -7.61 3.15 1.67
C LEU A 176 -7.96 4.21 2.70
N THR A 177 -9.15 4.08 3.29
CA THR A 177 -9.56 4.86 4.46
C THR A 177 -9.48 3.94 5.68
N PRO A 178 -8.89 4.39 6.80
CA PRO A 178 -8.97 3.63 8.04
C PRO A 178 -10.44 3.46 8.46
N PRO A 179 -10.77 2.37 9.18
CA PRO A 179 -12.07 2.25 9.80
C PRO A 179 -12.27 3.40 10.80
N PRO A 180 -13.51 3.90 10.95
CA PRO A 180 -13.81 4.78 12.07
C PRO A 180 -13.46 4.06 13.37
N PRO A 181 -13.02 4.78 14.42
CA PRO A 181 -12.77 4.18 15.72
C PRO A 181 -14.01 3.40 16.15
N ALA A 182 -13.82 2.19 16.68
CA ALA A 182 -14.94 1.46 17.25
C ALA A 182 -15.55 2.33 18.34
N THR A 183 -16.77 2.83 18.11
CA THR A 183 -17.55 3.45 19.18
C THR A 183 -17.77 2.34 20.20
N LEU A 184 -17.01 2.36 21.29
CA LEU A 184 -17.31 1.56 22.46
C LEU A 184 -18.67 2.06 22.94
N PHE A 185 -19.74 1.38 22.51
CA PHE A 185 -21.04 1.52 23.11
C PHE A 185 -20.92 1.02 24.54
N PHE A 186 -20.50 1.90 25.45
CA PHE A 186 -20.79 1.76 26.85
C PHE A 186 -22.30 1.91 26.98
N ASN A 187 -22.99 0.78 26.89
CA ASN A 187 -24.36 0.69 27.37
C ASN A 187 -24.28 0.80 28.90
N THR A 188 -24.26 2.03 29.41
CA THR A 188 -24.47 2.26 30.84
C THR A 188 -25.92 1.86 31.10
N PRO A 189 -26.20 0.84 31.93
CA PRO A 189 -27.57 0.57 32.34
C PRO A 189 -28.05 1.82 33.09
N GLN A 190 -29.14 2.41 32.62
CA GLN A 190 -29.85 3.42 33.41
C GLN A 190 -30.39 2.71 34.65
N ILE A 191 -29.97 3.18 35.81
CA ILE A 191 -30.52 2.81 37.12
C ILE A 191 -31.69 3.75 37.40
#